data_AF-A0A133KBG4-F1
#
_entry.id   AF-A0A133KBG4-F1
#
_cell.length_a   1.000
_cell.length_b   1.000
_cell.length_c   1.000
_cell.angle_alpha   90.00
_cell.angle_beta   90.00
_cell.angle_gamma   90.00
#
_symmetry.space_group_name_H-M   'P 1'
#
loop_
_entity.id
_entity.type
_entity.pdbx_description
1 polymer ?
#
loop_
_entity_poly.entity_id
_entity_poly.type
_entity_poly.pdbx_seq_one_letter_code
_entity_poly.pdbx_strand_id
1 'polypeptide(L)'
;GAYEGSVEGAITTGLYVMAYKKEFQKLDAFCTAITKEYPVIGRTKEAVDHTVDSGYATPYYYLNTTHLEFLKAYKSFLNNPKTTGQNLKKQIEDQKFVPDNMIIELTFYMRKKHEHPDKTLVNKIKDELKKQKDFPPGEYSISVNSNDILMRTGTEKDYEDSDTKNNDVIIEPNGEVAK
;
A
#
# COMPACT_ATOMS: atom_id res chain seq x y z
N GLY A 1 -15.63 14.59 13.87
CA GLY A 1 -16.32 13.79 12.85
C GLY A 1 -15.30 13.07 12.00
N ALA A 2 -14.77 11.95 12.49
CA ALA A 2 -13.73 11.16 11.80
C ALA A 2 -14.31 10.05 10.90
N TYR A 3 -15.62 9.77 11.02
CA TYR A 3 -16.27 8.63 10.36
C TYR A 3 -16.60 8.88 8.88
N GLU A 4 -16.86 10.13 8.48
CA GLU A 4 -17.28 10.54 7.13
C GLU A 4 -16.10 10.78 6.16
N GLY A 5 -14.87 10.44 6.58
CA GLY A 5 -13.70 10.40 5.70
C GLY A 5 -13.12 8.99 5.57
N SER A 6 -13.31 8.15 6.60
CA SER A 6 -12.84 6.76 6.63
C SER A 6 -13.59 5.87 5.63
N VAL A 7 -14.92 6.01 5.56
CA VAL A 7 -15.76 5.20 4.66
C VAL A 7 -15.50 5.55 3.20
N GLU A 8 -15.46 6.84 2.88
CA GLU A 8 -15.15 7.38 1.57
C GLU A 8 -13.75 6.94 1.12
N GLY A 9 -12.76 6.99 2.00
CA GLY A 9 -11.40 6.49 1.74
C GLY A 9 -11.38 4.98 1.47
N ALA A 10 -12.12 4.19 2.25
CA ALA A 10 -12.22 2.75 2.06
C ALA A 10 -12.85 2.36 0.72
N ILE A 11 -13.96 3.02 0.34
CA ILE A 11 -14.59 2.79 -0.96
C ILE A 11 -13.64 3.20 -2.08
N THR A 12 -13.01 4.36 -1.94
CA THR A 12 -12.11 4.92 -2.96
C THR A 12 -10.91 4.03 -3.24
N THR A 13 -10.24 3.55 -2.19
CA THR A 13 -9.12 2.60 -2.32
C THR A 13 -9.57 1.27 -2.90
N GLY A 14 -10.78 0.79 -2.56
CA GLY A 14 -11.37 -0.40 -3.19
C GLY A 14 -11.63 -0.23 -4.69
N LEU A 15 -12.15 0.93 -5.12
CA LEU A 15 -12.32 1.25 -6.55
C LEU A 15 -10.98 1.34 -7.28
N TYR A 16 -9.96 1.88 -6.63
CA TYR A 16 -8.61 1.95 -7.15
C TYR A 16 -8.03 0.54 -7.40
N VAL A 17 -8.16 -0.37 -6.44
CA VAL A 17 -7.75 -1.78 -6.60
C VAL A 17 -8.50 -2.47 -7.73
N MET A 18 -9.80 -2.20 -7.87
CA MET A 18 -10.59 -2.74 -8.98
C MET A 18 -10.11 -2.22 -10.34
N ALA A 19 -9.73 -0.95 -10.42
CA ALA A 19 -9.22 -0.32 -11.63
C ALA A 19 -7.87 -0.89 -12.08
N TYR A 20 -6.96 -1.09 -11.11
CA TYR A 20 -5.57 -1.54 -11.34
C TYR A 20 -5.37 -3.01 -10.93
N LYS A 21 -6.39 -3.85 -11.10
CA LYS A 21 -6.40 -5.23 -10.61
C LYS A 21 -5.18 -6.05 -11.06
N LYS A 22 -4.73 -5.88 -12.30
CA LYS A 22 -3.59 -6.65 -12.84
C LYS A 22 -2.27 -6.18 -12.24
N GLU A 23 -2.15 -4.89 -12.00
CA GLU A 23 -1.01 -4.24 -11.40
C GLU A 23 -0.90 -4.65 -9.91
N PHE A 24 -2.02 -4.70 -9.17
CA PHE A 24 -2.04 -5.23 -7.80
C PHE A 24 -1.69 -6.73 -7.74
N GLN A 25 -2.10 -7.53 -8.71
CA GLN A 25 -1.66 -8.94 -8.80
C GLN A 25 -0.14 -9.07 -8.97
N LYS A 26 0.51 -8.13 -9.67
CA LYS A 26 1.98 -8.07 -9.77
C LYS A 26 2.61 -7.64 -8.45
N LEU A 27 2.02 -6.67 -7.76
CA LEU A 27 2.46 -6.23 -6.44
C LEU A 27 2.37 -7.38 -5.40
N ASP A 28 1.28 -8.15 -5.40
CA ASP A 28 1.13 -9.35 -4.56
C ASP A 28 2.24 -10.37 -4.81
N ALA A 29 2.54 -10.63 -6.09
CA ALA A 29 3.61 -11.55 -6.49
C ALA A 29 4.99 -11.04 -6.05
N PHE A 30 5.23 -9.72 -6.15
CA PHE A 30 6.44 -9.08 -5.66
C PHE A 30 6.60 -9.24 -4.15
N CYS A 31 5.58 -8.90 -3.36
CA CYS A 31 5.62 -9.07 -1.90
C CYS A 31 5.89 -10.53 -1.52
N THR A 32 5.27 -11.47 -2.23
CA THR A 32 5.52 -12.90 -2.04
C THR A 32 6.98 -13.26 -2.34
N ALA A 33 7.57 -12.72 -3.40
CA ALA A 33 8.97 -12.94 -3.75
C ALA A 33 9.92 -12.36 -2.70
N ILE A 34 9.68 -11.14 -2.22
CA ILE A 34 10.45 -10.50 -1.14
C ILE A 34 10.50 -11.39 0.10
N THR A 35 9.38 -11.99 0.50
CA THR A 35 9.36 -12.87 1.71
C THR A 35 10.09 -14.20 1.53
N LYS A 36 10.36 -14.62 0.29
CA LYS A 36 11.15 -15.82 -0.02
C LYS A 36 12.63 -15.51 -0.07
N GLU A 37 12.99 -14.33 -0.58
CA GLU A 37 14.37 -13.89 -0.76
C GLU A 37 14.99 -13.35 0.53
N TYR A 38 14.20 -12.59 1.29
CA TYR A 38 14.64 -11.91 2.50
C TYR A 38 14.03 -12.55 3.76
N PRO A 39 14.67 -12.41 4.94
CA PRO A 39 14.17 -12.96 6.20
C PRO A 39 13.01 -12.14 6.77
N VAL A 40 12.00 -11.85 5.95
CA VAL A 40 10.83 -11.07 6.31
C VAL A 40 9.53 -11.82 6.02
N ILE A 41 8.45 -11.41 6.69
CA ILE A 41 7.09 -11.92 6.55
C ILE A 41 6.10 -10.74 6.52
N GLY A 42 4.87 -10.98 6.04
CA GLY A 42 3.76 -10.04 6.20
C GLY A 42 3.05 -10.21 7.54
N ARG A 43 2.05 -9.38 7.78
CA ARG A 43 1.09 -9.52 8.88
C ARG A 43 0.34 -10.86 8.77
N THR A 44 -0.10 -11.40 9.91
CA THR A 44 -1.05 -12.52 9.87
C THR A 44 -2.40 -12.03 9.35
N LYS A 45 -3.18 -12.93 8.74
CA LYS A 45 -4.54 -12.60 8.31
C LYS A 45 -5.40 -12.07 9.47
N GLU A 46 -5.26 -12.68 10.64
CA GLU A 46 -5.95 -12.26 11.86
C GLU A 46 -5.57 -10.82 12.26
N ALA A 47 -4.29 -10.45 12.23
CA ALA A 47 -3.87 -9.07 12.50
C ALA A 47 -4.47 -8.08 11.51
N VAL A 48 -4.46 -8.40 10.21
CA VAL A 48 -5.08 -7.55 9.16
C VAL A 48 -6.59 -7.38 9.41
N ASP A 49 -7.29 -8.48 9.71
CA ASP A 49 -8.74 -8.46 9.92
C ASP A 49 -9.15 -7.69 11.21
N HIS A 50 -8.23 -7.52 12.18
CA HIS A 50 -8.50 -6.86 13.46
C HIS A 50 -7.95 -5.43 13.61
N THR A 51 -6.97 -5.00 12.80
CA THR A 51 -6.34 -3.67 12.94
C THR A 51 -6.70 -2.67 11.83
N VAL A 52 -7.35 -3.11 10.76
CA VAL A 52 -7.65 -2.25 9.60
C VAL A 52 -9.03 -1.64 9.78
N ASP A 53 -9.06 -0.41 10.27
CA ASP A 53 -10.29 0.38 10.51
C ASP A 53 -10.74 1.18 9.26
N SER A 54 -9.92 1.19 8.20
CA SER A 54 -10.22 1.85 6.92
C SER A 54 -9.33 1.32 5.78
N GLY A 55 -9.83 1.33 4.53
CA GLY A 55 -9.02 1.06 3.34
C GLY A 55 -8.99 -0.40 2.85
N TYR A 56 -8.30 -0.60 1.72
CA TYR A 56 -7.92 -1.94 1.24
C TYR A 56 -6.60 -2.35 1.88
N ALA A 57 -6.60 -3.49 2.58
CA ALA A 57 -5.41 -4.02 3.24
C ALA A 57 -5.17 -5.48 2.91
N THR A 58 -3.90 -5.84 2.82
CA THR A 58 -3.40 -7.20 2.67
C THR A 58 -2.41 -7.49 3.80
N PRO A 59 -1.92 -8.74 3.93
CA PRO A 59 -0.79 -9.05 4.79
C PRO A 59 0.46 -8.20 4.56
N TYR A 60 0.64 -7.62 3.37
CA TYR A 60 1.89 -6.98 2.96
C TYR A 60 1.78 -5.48 2.77
N TYR A 61 0.57 -4.96 2.52
CA TYR A 61 0.40 -3.54 2.29
C TYR A 61 -1.01 -3.05 2.65
N TYR A 62 -1.12 -1.77 2.93
CA TYR A 62 -2.40 -1.07 2.97
C TYR A 62 -2.39 0.12 2.03
N LEU A 63 -3.57 0.50 1.55
CA LEU A 63 -3.76 1.70 0.75
C LEU A 63 -4.38 2.79 1.61
N ASN A 64 -3.91 4.01 1.41
CA ASN A 64 -4.57 5.18 1.93
C ASN A 64 -4.59 6.29 0.88
N THR A 65 -5.51 7.22 1.05
CA THR A 65 -5.67 8.35 0.12
C THR A 65 -5.66 9.64 0.93
N THR A 66 -4.81 10.59 0.55
CA THR A 66 -4.70 11.90 1.24
C THR A 66 -5.89 12.80 0.90
N HIS A 67 -6.52 12.57 -0.25
CA HIS A 67 -7.63 13.34 -0.76
C HIS A 67 -8.70 12.44 -1.41
N LEU A 68 -9.92 12.96 -1.53
CA LEU A 68 -11.01 12.36 -2.32
C LEU A 68 -10.80 12.59 -3.83
N GLU A 69 -9.61 12.26 -4.33
CA GLU A 69 -9.16 12.56 -5.71
C GLU A 69 -10.03 11.90 -6.77
N PHE A 70 -10.61 10.75 -6.43
CA PHE A 70 -11.43 9.98 -7.34
C PHE A 70 -12.92 10.28 -7.20
N LEU A 71 -13.29 11.49 -6.78
CA LEU A 71 -14.69 11.87 -6.56
C LEU A 71 -15.59 11.54 -7.76
N LYS A 72 -15.08 11.61 -9.00
CA LYS A 72 -15.84 11.23 -10.20
C LYS A 72 -16.04 9.72 -10.29
N ALA A 73 -15.01 8.91 -10.07
CA ALA A 73 -15.11 7.46 -10.04
C ALA A 73 -16.00 6.99 -8.87
N TYR A 74 -15.85 7.61 -7.70
CA TYR A 74 -16.68 7.41 -6.52
C TYR A 74 -18.17 7.72 -6.81
N LYS A 75 -18.48 8.92 -7.32
CA LYS A 75 -19.86 9.28 -7.72
C LYS A 75 -20.40 8.37 -8.82
N SER A 76 -19.57 8.00 -9.79
CA SER A 76 -19.95 7.06 -10.85
C SER A 76 -20.29 5.69 -10.29
N PHE A 77 -19.55 5.20 -9.30
CA PHE A 77 -19.83 3.95 -8.60
C PHE A 77 -21.13 4.02 -7.78
N LEU A 78 -21.33 5.11 -7.03
CA LEU A 78 -22.57 5.32 -6.27
C LEU A 78 -23.82 5.33 -7.18
N ASN A 79 -23.70 5.95 -8.36
CA ASN A 79 -24.80 6.00 -9.33
C ASN A 79 -24.98 4.69 -10.12
N ASN A 80 -23.91 3.93 -10.33
CA ASN A 80 -23.95 2.64 -11.01
C ASN A 80 -22.92 1.66 -10.42
N PRO A 81 -23.33 0.86 -9.41
CA PRO A 81 -22.43 -0.09 -8.74
C PRO A 81 -21.89 -1.21 -9.64
N LYS A 82 -22.45 -1.37 -10.85
CA LYS A 82 -22.01 -2.37 -11.85
C LYS A 82 -20.93 -1.85 -12.80
N THR A 83 -20.24 -0.77 -12.45
CA THR A 83 -19.10 -0.27 -13.22
C THR A 83 -17.98 -1.32 -13.32
N THR A 84 -17.20 -1.29 -14.39
CA THR A 84 -16.09 -2.23 -14.60
C THR A 84 -14.76 -1.59 -14.19
N GLY A 85 -13.77 -2.42 -13.84
CA GLY A 85 -12.41 -1.94 -13.55
C GLY A 85 -11.81 -1.12 -14.68
N GLN A 86 -12.05 -1.49 -15.94
CA GLN A 86 -11.59 -0.71 -17.11
C GLN A 86 -12.21 0.69 -17.17
N ASN A 87 -13.51 0.80 -16.88
CA ASN A 87 -14.18 2.09 -16.88
C ASN A 87 -13.68 2.96 -15.72
N LEU A 88 -13.48 2.37 -14.53
CA LEU A 88 -12.88 3.05 -13.39
C LEU A 88 -11.47 3.55 -13.72
N LYS A 89 -10.61 2.69 -14.30
CA LYS A 89 -9.25 3.06 -14.70
C LYS A 89 -9.23 4.26 -15.64
N LYS A 90 -10.05 4.22 -16.70
CA LYS A 90 -10.20 5.34 -17.62
C LYS A 90 -10.65 6.63 -16.92
N GLN A 91 -11.64 6.54 -16.03
CA GLN A 91 -12.13 7.70 -15.28
C GLN A 91 -11.05 8.30 -14.38
N ILE A 92 -10.21 7.46 -13.77
CA ILE A 92 -9.08 7.88 -12.94
C ILE A 92 -8.02 8.59 -13.80
N GLU A 93 -7.62 7.99 -14.92
CA GLU A 93 -6.63 8.55 -15.84
C GLU A 93 -7.10 9.89 -16.44
N ASP A 94 -8.38 10.00 -16.81
CA ASP A 94 -8.99 11.22 -17.35
C ASP A 94 -9.01 12.39 -16.34
N GLN A 95 -8.92 12.11 -15.03
CA GLN A 95 -8.90 13.14 -13.98
C GLN A 95 -7.51 13.73 -13.74
N LYS A 96 -6.48 13.33 -14.52
CA LYS A 96 -5.07 13.69 -14.28
C LYS A 96 -4.63 13.28 -12.87
N PHE A 97 -4.82 12.00 -12.57
CA PHE A 97 -4.40 11.38 -11.33
C PHE A 97 -2.98 11.80 -10.93
N VAL A 98 -2.82 12.24 -9.68
CA VAL A 98 -1.53 12.58 -9.08
C VAL A 98 -1.11 11.41 -8.18
N PRO A 99 -0.01 10.71 -8.50
CA PRO A 99 0.48 9.55 -7.73
C PRO A 99 0.59 9.77 -6.23
N ASP A 100 1.09 10.92 -5.81
CA ASP A 100 1.29 11.33 -4.40
C ASP A 100 0.02 11.25 -3.54
N ASN A 101 -1.15 11.25 -4.17
CA ASN A 101 -2.42 11.18 -3.46
C ASN A 101 -2.90 9.74 -3.18
N MET A 102 -2.26 8.73 -3.77
CA MET A 102 -2.49 7.32 -3.48
C MET A 102 -1.26 6.74 -2.80
N ILE A 103 -1.35 6.56 -1.49
CA ILE A 103 -0.28 6.00 -0.67
C ILE A 103 -0.45 4.48 -0.60
N ILE A 104 0.60 3.76 -0.96
CA ILE A 104 0.69 2.30 -0.89
C ILE A 104 1.79 1.96 0.12
N GLU A 105 1.40 1.70 1.37
CA GLU A 105 2.36 1.40 2.43
C GLU A 105 2.66 -0.10 2.44
N LEU A 106 3.89 -0.48 2.12
CA LEU A 106 4.40 -1.85 2.19
C LEU A 106 4.99 -2.10 3.58
N THR A 107 4.33 -2.92 4.39
CA THR A 107 4.82 -3.29 5.73
C THR A 107 5.30 -4.74 5.74
N PHE A 108 6.55 -4.94 6.13
CA PHE A 108 7.12 -6.26 6.41
C PHE A 108 7.60 -6.37 7.85
N TYR A 109 7.75 -7.59 8.34
CA TYR A 109 8.21 -7.90 9.69
C TYR A 109 9.35 -8.91 9.62
N MET A 110 10.35 -8.78 10.49
CA MET A 110 11.45 -9.76 10.58
C MET A 110 10.90 -11.16 10.87
N ARG A 111 11.39 -12.18 10.17
CA ARG A 111 10.87 -13.55 10.32
C ARG A 111 11.14 -14.10 11.72
N LYS A 112 12.31 -13.80 12.30
CA LYS A 112 12.65 -14.19 13.67
C LYS A 112 12.23 -13.10 14.65
N LYS A 113 11.72 -13.52 15.80
CA LYS A 113 11.41 -12.62 16.93
C LYS A 113 12.69 -11.99 17.46
N HIS A 114 12.60 -10.76 17.94
CA HIS A 114 13.73 -9.99 18.49
C HIS A 114 14.86 -9.69 17.51
N GLU A 115 14.70 -10.04 16.23
CA GLU A 115 15.63 -9.61 15.18
C GLU A 115 15.26 -8.19 14.77
N HIS A 116 16.26 -7.32 14.73
CA HIS A 116 16.08 -5.93 14.33
C HIS A 116 16.30 -5.80 12.83
N PRO A 117 15.40 -5.12 12.11
CA PRO A 117 15.64 -4.74 10.73
C PRO A 117 16.84 -3.78 10.67
N ASP A 118 17.60 -3.85 9.59
CA ASP A 118 18.68 -2.88 9.30
C ASP A 118 18.35 -2.07 8.04
N LYS A 119 18.94 -0.87 7.92
CA LYS A 119 18.81 0.00 6.73
C LYS A 119 19.11 -0.71 5.41
N THR A 120 20.05 -1.65 5.43
CA THR A 120 20.49 -2.34 4.22
C THR A 120 19.37 -3.20 3.66
N LEU A 121 18.59 -3.86 4.52
CA LEU A 121 17.43 -4.64 4.12
C LEU A 121 16.33 -3.77 3.51
N VAL A 122 15.98 -2.65 4.15
CA VAL A 122 14.97 -1.71 3.61
C VAL A 122 15.38 -1.18 2.25
N ASN A 123 16.64 -0.73 2.11
CA ASN A 123 17.18 -0.23 0.85
C ASN A 123 17.19 -1.29 -0.25
N LYS A 124 17.51 -2.55 0.07
CA LYS A 124 17.44 -3.65 -0.91
C LYS A 124 16.03 -3.86 -1.43
N ILE A 125 15.03 -3.88 -0.54
CA ILE A 125 13.62 -4.02 -0.95
C ILE A 125 13.20 -2.81 -1.80
N LYS A 126 13.62 -1.60 -1.43
CA LYS A 126 13.38 -0.37 -2.21
C LYS A 126 14.01 -0.45 -3.60
N ASP A 127 15.23 -0.94 -3.71
CA ASP A 127 15.92 -1.11 -4.99
C ASP A 127 15.27 -2.20 -5.85
N GLU A 128 14.79 -3.30 -5.25
CA GLU A 128 13.99 -4.30 -5.96
C GLU A 128 12.67 -3.72 -6.46
N LEU A 129 11.98 -2.91 -5.66
CA LEU A 129 10.74 -2.21 -6.05
C LEU A 129 10.99 -1.32 -7.28
N LYS A 130 12.08 -0.54 -7.27
CA LYS A 130 12.43 0.38 -8.37
C LYS A 130 12.74 -0.31 -9.70
N LYS A 131 13.11 -1.60 -9.68
CA LYS A 131 13.36 -2.40 -10.89
C LYS A 131 12.07 -2.91 -11.53
N GLN A 132 10.96 -2.90 -10.79
CA GLN A 132 9.69 -3.41 -11.29
C GLN A 132 9.01 -2.38 -12.19
N LYS A 133 8.14 -2.89 -13.06
CA LYS A 133 7.29 -2.09 -13.93
C LYS A 133 5.84 -2.56 -13.80
N ASP A 134 4.92 -1.71 -14.23
CA ASP A 134 3.49 -2.00 -14.25
C ASP A 134 2.90 -2.31 -12.85
N PHE A 135 3.44 -1.64 -11.84
CA PHE A 135 2.83 -1.58 -10.52
C PHE A 135 1.74 -0.50 -10.50
N PRO A 136 0.78 -0.60 -9.56
CA PRO A 136 -0.25 0.42 -9.47
C PRO A 136 0.42 1.78 -9.25
N PRO A 137 0.03 2.81 -10.00
CA PRO A 137 0.56 4.16 -9.77
C PRO A 137 0.35 4.60 -8.31
N GLY A 138 1.25 5.39 -7.76
CA GLY A 138 1.13 5.83 -6.37
C GLY A 138 2.46 6.11 -5.70
N GLU A 139 2.38 6.64 -4.50
CA GLU A 139 3.50 6.81 -3.59
C GLU A 139 3.66 5.56 -2.73
N TYR A 140 4.79 4.88 -2.89
CA TYR A 140 5.11 3.67 -2.15
C TYR A 140 6.04 3.99 -1.00
N SER A 141 5.58 3.74 0.21
CA SER A 141 6.44 3.74 1.39
C SER A 141 6.75 2.30 1.79
N ILE A 142 7.97 2.03 2.25
CA ILE A 142 8.41 0.71 2.70
C ILE A 142 8.84 0.79 4.16
N SER A 143 8.27 -0.08 4.98
CA SER A 143 8.66 -0.29 6.36
C SER A 143 8.98 -1.77 6.61
N VAL A 144 10.05 -2.01 7.37
CA VAL A 144 10.39 -3.34 7.87
C VAL A 144 10.54 -3.20 9.38
N ASN A 145 9.75 -3.98 10.12
CA ASN A 145 9.64 -3.87 11.57
C ASN A 145 10.17 -5.13 12.26
N SER A 146 10.56 -5.06 13.53
CA SER A 146 10.85 -6.27 14.30
C SER A 146 9.57 -7.06 14.55
N ASN A 147 9.68 -8.39 14.63
CA ASN A 147 8.55 -9.26 14.96
C ASN A 147 8.44 -9.46 16.47
N ASP A 148 8.35 -8.34 17.17
CA ASP A 148 8.12 -8.28 18.60
C ASP A 148 6.65 -7.99 18.86
N ILE A 149 5.96 -8.92 19.52
CA ILE A 149 4.63 -8.62 20.06
C ILE A 149 4.84 -7.76 21.32
N LEU A 150 4.60 -6.46 21.23
CA LEU A 150 4.43 -5.64 22.43
C LEU A 150 3.09 -5.97 23.10
N MET A 151 3.09 -7.05 23.88
CA MET A 151 1.95 -7.57 24.65
C MET A 151 1.29 -6.55 25.59
N ARG A 152 1.87 -5.36 25.80
CA ARG A 152 1.40 -4.40 26.81
C ARG A 152 0.62 -3.20 26.27
N THR A 153 0.72 -2.87 24.99
CA THR A 153 0.13 -1.63 24.42
C THR A 153 -0.56 -1.82 23.07
N GLY A 154 -0.31 -2.93 22.34
CA GLY A 154 -0.80 -3.08 20.97
C GLY A 154 -0.20 -2.06 19.99
N THR A 155 0.87 -1.37 20.38
CA THR A 155 1.58 -0.37 19.57
C THR A 155 3.05 -0.75 19.49
N GLU A 156 3.61 -0.62 18.28
CA GLU A 156 4.98 -1.00 17.91
C GLU A 156 6.02 -0.16 18.68
N LYS A 157 7.25 -0.67 18.83
CA LYS A 157 8.38 0.14 19.28
C LYS A 157 8.95 0.78 18.04
N ASP A 158 8.76 2.09 17.89
CA ASP A 158 9.45 2.88 16.88
C ASP A 158 10.96 2.74 17.10
N TYR A 159 11.64 2.09 16.16
CA TYR A 159 13.09 2.15 16.08
C TYR A 159 13.46 3.37 15.24
N GLU A 160 14.48 4.14 15.64
CA GLU A 160 14.93 5.37 14.95
C GLU A 160 15.25 5.19 13.45
N ASP A 161 15.28 3.95 12.97
CA ASP A 161 15.54 3.56 11.60
C ASP A 161 14.29 3.36 10.73
N SER A 162 13.09 3.49 11.32
CA SER A 162 11.82 3.60 10.60
C SER A 162 11.59 5.01 10.03
N ASP A 163 12.67 5.76 9.74
CA ASP A 163 12.62 7.15 9.26
C ASP A 163 11.91 7.20 7.90
N THR A 164 10.58 7.33 7.98
CA THR A 164 9.62 7.33 6.86
C THR A 164 9.86 8.49 5.91
N LYS A 165 10.64 9.50 6.31
CA LYS A 165 10.80 10.76 5.57
C LYS A 165 11.61 10.65 4.26
N ASN A 166 12.16 9.49 3.91
CA ASN A 166 12.93 9.29 2.68
C ASN A 166 12.73 7.91 2.01
N ASN A 167 11.75 7.12 2.45
CA ASN A 167 11.55 5.76 1.94
C ASN A 167 10.60 5.69 0.75
N ASP A 168 10.11 6.82 0.28
CA ASP A 168 9.07 6.84 -0.73
C ASP A 168 9.64 6.59 -2.13
N VAL A 169 8.86 5.88 -2.94
CA VAL A 169 9.06 5.66 -4.37
C VAL A 169 7.77 6.03 -5.07
N ILE A 170 7.81 7.02 -5.94
CA ILE A 170 6.64 7.40 -6.74
C ILE A 170 6.65 6.58 -8.02
N ILE A 171 5.55 5.88 -8.29
CA ILE A 171 5.29 5.21 -9.56
C ILE A 171 4.24 6.02 -10.32
N GLU A 172 4.63 6.48 -11.50
CA GLU A 172 3.82 7.32 -12.37
C GLU A 172 2.71 6.52 -13.08
N PRO A 173 1.68 7.19 -13.65
CA PRO A 173 0.60 6.52 -14.39
C PRO A 173 1.07 5.65 -15.57
N ASN A 174 2.25 5.95 -16.12
CA ASN A 174 2.87 5.16 -17.19
C ASN A 174 3.58 3.89 -16.67
N GLY A 175 3.60 3.65 -15.35
CA GLY A 175 4.23 2.50 -14.71
C GLY A 175 5.74 2.63 -14.50
N GLU A 176 6.31 3.81 -14.73
CA GLU A 176 7.73 4.12 -14.49
C GLU A 176 7.94 4.77 -13.12
N VAL A 177 9.11 4.58 -12.54
CA VAL A 177 9.51 5.28 -11.30
C VAL A 177 9.83 6.74 -11.62
N ALA A 178 9.26 7.67 -10.86
CA ALA A 178 9.57 9.10 -10.98
C ALA A 178 11.07 9.36 -10.76
N LYS A 179 11.63 10.32 -11.51
CA LYS A 179 13.06 10.64 -11.47
C LYS A 179 13.42 11.59 -10.34
#